data_AF-A0A7C3NY96-F1
#
_entry.id   AF-A0A7C3NY96-F1
#
_cell.length_a   1.000
_cell.length_b   1.000
_cell.length_c   1.000
_cell.angle_alpha   90.00
_cell.angle_beta   90.00
_cell.angle_gamma   90.00
#
_symmetry.space_group_name_H-M   'P 1'
#
loop_
_entity.id
_entity.type
_entity.pdbx_description
1 polymer ?
#
loop_
_entity_poly.entity_id
_entity_poly.type
_entity_poly.pdbx_seq_one_letter_code
_entity_poly.pdbx_strand_id
1 'polypeptide(L)'
;MAKAQWRETALASSPTRTLAAYIAGLSYKDLPQAVISHIKFSFIDSLGCALFGSTLPWGKIITSFTKELGNGKGALIWGDGTEVPSTSAPLANGTLIHSFEMDDLHRVGVIHPGSEAIPAADALVRRAGTVDGKRLLTAVVAGYEVGCRVGMTGGAAQLRRGFHPSATSGTFAAGAAAAKMLRLNPLKTVHALGIAGTQAAGLMAAQHSSMVKRMHPGRSAQAGVYGALLAAKSFTGIEDVLEAPYGGFCSTFVDNPNLSHLTDRLGERFETLNVGF
;
A
#
# COMPACT_ATOMS: atom_id res chain seq x y z
N MET A 1 -6.14 25.44 -30.37
CA MET A 1 -4.93 24.60 -30.49
C MET A 1 -4.00 24.65 -29.25
N ALA A 2 -4.50 24.95 -28.04
CA ALA A 2 -3.68 25.03 -26.81
C ALA A 2 -3.84 23.85 -25.83
N LYS A 3 -4.78 22.93 -26.08
CA LYS A 3 -5.09 21.80 -25.17
C LYS A 3 -4.31 20.50 -25.47
N ALA A 4 -3.59 20.43 -26.58
CA ALA A 4 -2.87 19.21 -27.00
C ALA A 4 -1.39 19.21 -26.58
N GLN A 5 -0.80 20.37 -26.33
CA GLN A 5 0.65 20.52 -26.18
C GLN A 5 1.18 20.20 -24.77
N TRP A 6 0.32 20.06 -23.76
CA TRP A 6 0.74 19.64 -22.41
C TRP A 6 0.82 18.12 -22.24
N ARG A 7 0.24 17.34 -23.17
CA ARG A 7 0.19 15.87 -23.08
C ARG A 7 1.45 15.17 -23.56
N GLU A 8 2.24 15.79 -24.45
CA GLU A 8 3.46 15.18 -25.01
C GLU A 8 4.72 15.48 -24.19
N THR A 9 4.79 16.62 -23.49
CA THR A 9 5.89 16.91 -22.55
C THR A 9 5.76 16.19 -21.21
N ALA A 10 4.54 15.75 -20.84
CA ALA A 10 4.26 15.13 -19.53
C ALA A 10 4.68 13.66 -19.39
N LEU A 11 4.99 12.96 -20.50
CA LEU A 11 5.39 11.55 -20.46
C LEU A 11 6.82 11.34 -19.93
N ALA A 12 7.67 12.37 -19.99
CA ALA A 12 9.02 12.35 -19.40
C ALA A 12 9.06 12.86 -17.95
N SER A 13 7.95 13.39 -17.41
CA SER A 13 7.92 14.14 -16.14
C SER A 13 6.79 13.74 -15.17
N SER A 14 6.06 12.65 -15.40
CA SER A 14 4.97 12.19 -14.52
C SER A 14 5.50 11.27 -13.41
N PRO A 15 5.50 11.69 -12.13
CA PRO A 15 5.89 10.82 -11.02
C PRO A 15 5.05 9.54 -10.92
N THR A 16 3.74 9.61 -11.19
CA THR A 16 2.87 8.43 -11.19
C THR A 16 3.32 7.40 -12.22
N ARG A 17 3.64 7.83 -13.45
CA ARG A 17 4.14 6.91 -14.50
C ARG A 17 5.53 6.37 -14.19
N THR A 18 6.42 7.19 -13.64
CA THR A 18 7.77 6.75 -13.23
C THR A 18 7.70 5.67 -12.16
N LEU A 19 6.88 5.87 -11.12
CA LEU A 19 6.64 4.86 -10.09
C LEU A 19 6.01 3.59 -10.66
N ALA A 20 5.04 3.72 -11.57
CA ALA A 20 4.41 2.57 -12.21
C ALA A 20 5.38 1.74 -13.07
N ALA A 21 6.29 2.40 -13.79
CA ALA A 21 7.36 1.75 -14.53
C ALA A 21 8.35 1.04 -13.60
N TYR A 22 8.76 1.69 -12.50
CA TYR A 22 9.60 1.09 -11.47
C TYR A 22 8.96 -0.16 -10.87
N ILE A 23 7.71 -0.08 -10.41
CA ILE A 23 6.97 -1.22 -9.84
C ILE A 23 6.92 -2.37 -10.85
N ALA A 24 6.51 -2.11 -12.09
CA ALA A 24 6.41 -3.13 -13.12
C ALA A 24 7.77 -3.79 -13.42
N GLY A 25 8.85 -2.99 -13.48
CA GLY A 25 10.20 -3.43 -13.82
C GLY A 25 11.00 -4.07 -12.68
N LEU A 26 10.73 -3.74 -11.41
CA LEU A 26 11.53 -4.17 -10.26
C LEU A 26 11.65 -5.70 -10.18
N SER A 27 12.84 -6.25 -10.04
CA SER A 27 13.02 -7.69 -9.90
C SER A 27 13.84 -8.03 -8.67
N TYR A 28 13.75 -9.27 -8.21
CA TYR A 28 14.45 -9.70 -6.99
C TYR A 28 15.97 -9.49 -7.07
N LYS A 29 16.57 -9.60 -8.27
CA LYS A 29 17.99 -9.37 -8.51
C LYS A 29 18.41 -7.90 -8.38
N ASP A 30 17.46 -6.97 -8.45
CA ASP A 30 17.72 -5.54 -8.31
C ASP A 30 17.72 -5.12 -6.83
N LEU A 31 17.33 -6.02 -5.91
CA LEU A 31 17.25 -5.74 -4.48
C LEU A 31 18.61 -5.94 -3.82
N PRO A 32 19.17 -4.92 -3.16
CA PRO A 32 20.34 -5.08 -2.32
C PRO A 32 20.10 -6.10 -1.20
N GLN A 33 21.14 -6.84 -0.81
CA GLN A 33 21.03 -7.85 0.24
C GLN A 33 20.50 -7.28 1.57
N ALA A 34 20.86 -6.04 1.91
CA ALA A 34 20.34 -5.35 3.09
C ALA A 34 18.81 -5.15 3.03
N VAL A 35 18.27 -4.79 1.86
CA VAL A 35 16.82 -4.62 1.65
C VAL A 35 16.11 -5.96 1.80
N ILE A 36 16.67 -7.03 1.23
CA ILE A 36 16.13 -8.39 1.36
C ILE A 36 16.10 -8.84 2.82
N SER A 37 17.18 -8.60 3.57
CA SER A 37 17.23 -8.94 4.99
C SER A 37 16.22 -8.13 5.79
N HIS A 38 16.14 -6.82 5.54
CA HIS A 38 15.22 -5.93 6.25
C HIS A 38 13.76 -6.32 6.02
N ILE A 39 13.35 -6.52 4.76
CA ILE A 39 11.95 -6.87 4.46
C ILE A 39 11.55 -8.24 4.98
N LYS A 40 12.49 -9.18 5.14
CA LYS A 40 12.22 -10.45 5.85
C LYS A 40 11.93 -10.21 7.33
N PHE A 41 12.68 -9.32 7.99
CA PHE A 41 12.38 -8.93 9.37
C PHE A 41 11.03 -8.22 9.46
N SER A 42 10.71 -7.31 8.54
CA SER A 42 9.40 -6.64 8.52
C SER A 42 8.24 -7.62 8.36
N PHE A 43 8.44 -8.67 7.56
CA PHE A 43 7.45 -9.74 7.41
C PHE A 43 7.25 -10.54 8.70
N ILE A 44 8.34 -10.89 9.40
CA ILE A 44 8.30 -11.61 10.68
C ILE A 44 7.62 -10.75 11.76
N ASP A 45 7.99 -9.48 11.84
CA ASP A 45 7.39 -8.49 12.74
C ASP A 45 5.87 -8.38 12.50
N SER A 46 5.46 -8.16 11.26
CA SER A 46 4.05 -8.06 10.88
C SER A 46 3.26 -9.34 11.24
N LEU A 47 3.86 -10.52 11.03
CA LEU A 47 3.23 -11.77 11.42
C LEU A 47 3.06 -11.87 12.95
N GLY A 48 4.09 -11.50 13.71
CA GLY A 48 4.03 -11.46 15.18
C GLY A 48 2.92 -10.51 15.67
N CYS A 49 2.88 -9.30 15.13
CA CYS A 49 1.86 -8.30 15.44
C CYS A 49 0.46 -8.80 15.10
N ALA A 50 0.26 -9.43 13.94
CA ALA A 50 -1.04 -9.96 13.55
C ALA A 50 -1.51 -11.13 14.43
N LEU A 51 -0.61 -12.05 14.79
CA LEU A 51 -0.93 -13.18 15.66
C LEU A 51 -1.35 -12.68 17.05
N PHE A 52 -0.60 -11.74 17.63
CA PHE A 52 -1.02 -11.12 18.88
C PHE A 52 -2.34 -10.37 18.73
N GLY A 53 -2.46 -9.58 17.66
CA GLY A 53 -3.66 -8.82 17.32
C GLY A 53 -4.93 -9.64 17.20
N SER A 54 -4.83 -10.87 16.67
CA SER A 54 -5.97 -11.78 16.52
C SER A 54 -6.56 -12.23 17.86
N THR A 55 -5.79 -12.13 18.96
CA THR A 55 -6.27 -12.48 20.29
C THR A 55 -7.09 -11.38 20.95
N LEU A 56 -6.95 -10.13 20.46
CA LEU A 56 -7.53 -8.93 21.06
C LEU A 56 -9.01 -8.75 20.69
N PRO A 57 -9.81 -8.01 21.49
CA PRO A 57 -11.24 -7.84 21.24
C PRO A 57 -11.56 -7.30 19.83
N TRP A 58 -10.85 -6.26 19.39
CA TRP A 58 -11.02 -5.70 18.04
C TRP A 58 -10.54 -6.64 16.93
N GLY A 59 -9.53 -7.48 17.19
CA GLY A 59 -9.06 -8.50 16.27
C GLY A 59 -10.11 -9.58 16.02
N LYS A 60 -10.81 -10.00 17.08
CA LYS A 60 -11.95 -10.92 16.98
C LYS A 60 -13.12 -10.30 16.22
N ILE A 61 -13.42 -9.02 16.47
CA ILE A 61 -14.48 -8.28 15.77
C ILE A 61 -14.19 -8.20 14.26
N ILE A 62 -13.00 -7.73 13.86
CA ILE A 62 -12.68 -7.58 12.43
C ILE A 62 -12.61 -8.93 11.72
N THR A 63 -12.15 -9.97 12.42
CA THR A 63 -12.12 -11.35 11.91
C THR A 63 -13.52 -11.85 11.64
N SER A 64 -14.45 -11.72 12.60
CA SER A 64 -15.86 -12.11 12.42
C SER A 64 -16.50 -11.34 11.27
N PHE A 65 -16.36 -10.02 11.26
CA PHE A 65 -16.90 -9.16 10.21
C PHE A 65 -16.37 -9.56 8.82
N THR A 66 -15.08 -9.85 8.71
CA THR A 66 -14.46 -10.22 7.43
C THR A 66 -14.99 -11.55 6.89
N LYS A 67 -15.35 -12.51 7.76
CA LYS A 67 -15.99 -13.77 7.36
C LYS A 67 -17.39 -13.54 6.78
N GLU A 68 -18.12 -12.56 7.29
CA GLU A 68 -19.45 -12.19 6.78
C GLU A 68 -19.41 -11.55 5.38
N LEU A 69 -18.28 -10.94 4.99
CA LEU A 69 -18.10 -10.36 3.64
C LEU A 69 -18.06 -11.40 2.52
N GLY A 70 -17.95 -12.69 2.85
CA GLY A 70 -18.11 -13.79 1.90
C GLY A 70 -17.16 -14.96 2.16
N ASN A 71 -17.55 -16.11 1.64
CA ASN A 71 -16.75 -17.34 1.67
C ASN A 71 -15.94 -17.48 0.37
N GLY A 72 -14.70 -17.96 0.44
CA GLY A 72 -13.95 -18.25 -0.78
C GLY A 72 -12.50 -18.69 -0.59
N LYS A 73 -11.92 -19.29 -1.64
CA LYS A 73 -10.55 -19.81 -1.67
C LYS A 73 -9.50 -18.75 -2.02
N GLY A 74 -9.62 -17.55 -1.44
CA GLY A 74 -8.77 -16.39 -1.78
C GLY A 74 -7.48 -16.35 -0.96
N ALA A 75 -7.61 -15.97 0.31
CA ALA A 75 -6.51 -15.87 1.25
C ALA A 75 -6.97 -16.13 2.69
N LEU A 76 -6.02 -16.41 3.57
CA LEU A 76 -6.30 -16.75 4.96
C LEU A 76 -6.40 -15.48 5.81
N ILE A 77 -7.33 -15.48 6.76
CA ILE A 77 -7.26 -14.56 7.91
C ILE A 77 -6.18 -15.08 8.86
N TRP A 78 -5.16 -14.28 9.13
CA TRP A 78 -4.05 -14.69 9.98
C TRP A 78 -4.49 -14.88 11.44
N GLY A 79 -3.94 -15.88 12.12
CA GLY A 79 -4.33 -16.27 13.48
C GLY A 79 -5.62 -17.10 13.58
N ASP A 80 -6.53 -16.99 12.61
CA ASP A 80 -7.80 -17.73 12.57
C ASP A 80 -7.80 -18.89 11.56
N GLY A 81 -7.16 -18.70 10.39
CA GLY A 81 -7.04 -19.73 9.36
C GLY A 81 -8.26 -19.90 8.45
N THR A 82 -9.33 -19.14 8.64
CA THR A 82 -10.46 -19.16 7.68
C THR A 82 -10.03 -18.58 6.33
N GLU A 83 -10.41 -19.27 5.25
CA GLU A 83 -10.27 -18.78 3.88
C GLU A 83 -11.42 -17.84 3.52
N VAL A 84 -11.07 -16.63 3.07
CA VAL A 84 -12.00 -15.61 2.59
C VAL A 84 -11.58 -15.11 1.21
N PRO A 85 -12.43 -14.37 0.48
CA PRO A 85 -12.05 -13.74 -0.78
C PRO A 85 -10.77 -12.90 -0.64
N SER A 86 -9.92 -12.92 -1.67
CA SER A 86 -8.69 -12.10 -1.73
C SER A 86 -8.94 -10.61 -1.53
N THR A 87 -10.16 -10.16 -1.82
CA THR A 87 -10.60 -8.79 -1.62
C THR A 87 -10.99 -8.46 -0.18
N SER A 88 -11.23 -9.46 0.66
CA SER A 88 -11.68 -9.29 2.04
C SER A 88 -10.55 -9.54 3.04
N ALA A 89 -9.67 -10.53 2.79
CA ALA A 89 -8.55 -10.86 3.68
C ALA A 89 -7.65 -9.65 4.05
N PRO A 90 -7.29 -8.73 3.14
CA PRO A 90 -6.45 -7.58 3.48
C PRO A 90 -7.03 -6.70 4.58
N LEU A 91 -8.37 -6.58 4.64
CA LEU A 91 -9.06 -5.81 5.67
C LEU A 91 -8.77 -6.36 7.05
N ALA A 92 -8.94 -7.68 7.24
CA ALA A 92 -8.60 -8.32 8.50
C ALA A 92 -7.10 -8.25 8.77
N ASN A 93 -6.27 -8.77 7.86
CA ASN A 93 -4.84 -8.95 8.13
C ASN A 93 -4.12 -7.62 8.40
N GLY A 94 -4.40 -6.56 7.63
CA GLY A 94 -3.82 -5.24 7.93
C GLY A 94 -4.30 -4.67 9.26
N THR A 95 -5.57 -4.91 9.62
CA THR A 95 -6.10 -4.51 10.94
C THR A 95 -5.47 -5.26 12.10
N LEU A 96 -5.16 -6.54 11.89
CA LEU A 96 -4.49 -7.38 12.88
C LEU A 96 -3.05 -6.94 13.08
N ILE A 97 -2.32 -6.62 12.00
CA ILE A 97 -0.94 -6.11 12.09
C ILE A 97 -0.93 -4.79 12.89
N HIS A 98 -1.78 -3.83 12.54
CA HIS A 98 -1.81 -2.50 13.19
C HIS A 98 -2.59 -2.46 14.51
N SER A 99 -2.86 -3.62 15.12
CA SER A 99 -3.86 -3.75 16.17
C SER A 99 -3.47 -3.10 17.51
N PHE A 100 -2.19 -2.83 17.74
CA PHE A 100 -1.65 -2.23 18.97
C PHE A 100 -0.45 -1.30 18.71
N GLU A 101 -0.25 -0.90 17.45
CA GLU A 101 0.76 0.09 17.04
C GLU A 101 2.21 -0.27 17.42
N MET A 102 2.52 -1.57 17.47
CA MET A 102 3.89 -2.10 17.54
C MET A 102 4.43 -2.52 16.17
N ASP A 103 3.62 -2.41 15.12
CA ASP A 103 4.04 -2.65 13.75
C ASP A 103 5.00 -1.56 13.25
N ASP A 104 5.76 -1.93 12.23
CA ASP A 104 6.81 -1.11 11.63
C ASP A 104 6.39 0.32 11.26
N LEU A 105 7.34 1.25 11.23
CA LEU A 105 7.07 2.67 10.97
C LEU A 105 8.15 3.31 10.11
N HIS A 106 7.73 3.88 8.99
CA HIS A 106 8.53 4.83 8.23
C HIS A 106 8.31 6.25 8.75
N ARG A 107 9.21 6.73 9.63
CA ARG A 107 9.00 7.97 10.41
C ARG A 107 8.81 9.22 9.57
N VAL A 108 9.53 9.37 8.45
CA VAL A 108 9.45 10.56 7.59
C VAL A 108 8.12 10.59 6.82
N GLY A 109 7.69 9.42 6.32
CA GLY A 109 6.42 9.27 5.61
C GLY A 109 5.20 9.12 6.53
N VAL A 110 5.44 8.87 7.82
CA VAL A 110 4.43 8.68 8.88
C VAL A 110 3.45 7.55 8.53
N ILE A 111 3.97 6.47 7.96
CA ILE A 111 3.22 5.33 7.42
C ILE A 111 3.78 4.03 8.01
N HIS A 112 2.90 3.05 8.23
CA HIS A 112 3.21 1.70 8.70
C HIS A 112 3.16 0.68 7.54
N PRO A 113 4.13 0.69 6.60
CA PRO A 113 4.04 -0.01 5.32
C PRO A 113 3.79 -1.52 5.44
N GLY A 114 4.19 -2.16 6.54
CA GLY A 114 3.95 -3.57 6.78
C GLY A 114 2.48 -3.93 6.90
N SER A 115 1.68 -3.08 7.57
CA SER A 115 0.25 -3.32 7.74
C SER A 115 -0.59 -3.01 6.49
N GLU A 116 0.02 -2.45 5.43
CA GLU A 116 -0.66 -2.23 4.14
C GLU A 116 -0.13 -3.12 3.00
N ALA A 117 1.19 -3.14 2.77
CA ALA A 117 1.80 -3.78 1.61
C ALA A 117 1.82 -5.31 1.72
N ILE A 118 2.15 -5.84 2.90
CA ILE A 118 2.23 -7.28 3.14
C ILE A 118 0.87 -7.96 2.96
N PRO A 119 -0.22 -7.54 3.65
CA PRO A 119 -1.52 -8.18 3.48
C PRO A 119 -2.08 -8.02 2.07
N ALA A 120 -1.76 -6.91 1.36
CA ALA A 120 -2.16 -6.73 -0.02
C ALA A 120 -1.47 -7.71 -0.98
N ALA A 121 -0.16 -7.95 -0.79
CA ALA A 121 0.59 -8.93 -1.58
C ALA A 121 0.15 -10.37 -1.26
N ASP A 122 0.05 -10.71 0.03
CA ASP A 122 -0.34 -12.05 0.52
C ASP A 122 -1.70 -12.47 -0.04
N ALA A 123 -2.68 -11.54 -0.01
CA ALA A 123 -4.04 -11.84 -0.45
C ALA A 123 -4.15 -12.27 -1.92
N LEU A 124 -3.14 -11.94 -2.73
CA LEU A 124 -3.10 -12.24 -4.15
C LEU A 124 -2.20 -13.43 -4.51
N VAL A 125 -1.51 -14.04 -3.54
CA VAL A 125 -0.62 -15.19 -3.76
C VAL A 125 -1.31 -16.31 -4.53
N ARG A 126 -2.47 -16.78 -4.04
CA ARG A 126 -3.22 -17.87 -4.71
C ARG A 126 -3.76 -17.46 -6.08
N ARG A 127 -4.07 -16.19 -6.26
CA ARG A 127 -4.60 -15.65 -7.51
C ARG A 127 -3.51 -15.43 -8.57
N ALA A 128 -2.28 -15.24 -8.13
CA ALA A 128 -1.10 -15.01 -8.96
C ALA A 128 -0.47 -16.31 -9.51
N GLY A 129 -1.05 -17.48 -9.19
CA GLY A 129 -0.57 -18.80 -9.57
C GLY A 129 0.55 -19.30 -8.65
N THR A 130 1.58 -19.92 -9.22
CA THR A 130 2.77 -20.30 -8.46
C THR A 130 3.57 -19.05 -8.07
N VAL A 131 3.72 -18.82 -6.77
CA VAL A 131 4.46 -17.70 -6.18
C VAL A 131 5.52 -18.27 -5.24
N ASP A 132 6.78 -17.90 -5.48
CA ASP A 132 7.88 -18.20 -4.57
C ASP A 132 8.13 -17.03 -3.61
N GLY A 133 8.96 -17.26 -2.59
CA GLY A 133 9.31 -16.23 -1.62
C GLY A 133 9.96 -15.00 -2.26
N LYS A 134 10.74 -15.16 -3.33
CA LYS A 134 11.38 -14.03 -4.04
C LYS A 134 10.34 -13.11 -4.67
N ARG A 135 9.32 -13.67 -5.33
CA ARG A 135 8.21 -12.90 -5.91
C ARG A 135 7.42 -12.17 -4.84
N LEU A 136 7.11 -12.83 -3.72
CA LEU A 136 6.42 -12.18 -2.60
C LEU A 136 7.23 -11.02 -2.02
N LEU A 137 8.50 -11.24 -1.67
CA LEU A 137 9.37 -10.20 -1.12
C LEU A 137 9.55 -9.03 -2.08
N THR A 138 9.68 -9.29 -3.39
CA THR A 138 9.78 -8.22 -4.40
C THR A 138 8.51 -7.37 -4.46
N ALA A 139 7.33 -8.01 -4.33
CA ALA A 139 6.05 -7.29 -4.29
C ALA A 139 5.93 -6.43 -3.03
N VAL A 140 6.30 -6.96 -1.86
CA VAL A 140 6.29 -6.20 -0.61
C VAL A 140 7.25 -5.01 -0.67
N VAL A 141 8.49 -5.19 -1.17
CA VAL A 141 9.45 -4.08 -1.33
C VAL A 141 8.91 -3.01 -2.27
N ALA A 142 8.26 -3.37 -3.38
CA ALA A 142 7.62 -2.38 -4.25
C ALA A 142 6.59 -1.54 -3.50
N GLY A 143 5.81 -2.17 -2.60
CA GLY A 143 4.86 -1.49 -1.72
C GLY A 143 5.54 -0.55 -0.73
N TYR A 144 6.56 -1.02 -0.03
CA TYR A 144 7.31 -0.21 0.93
C TYR A 144 7.90 1.03 0.27
N GLU A 145 8.62 0.86 -0.84
CA GLU A 145 9.23 1.98 -1.56
C GLU A 145 8.20 3.02 -1.96
N VAL A 146 7.13 2.60 -2.63
CA VAL A 146 6.13 3.54 -3.17
C VAL A 146 5.34 4.20 -2.05
N GLY A 147 4.89 3.43 -1.06
CA GLY A 147 4.14 3.94 0.08
C GLY A 147 4.92 4.97 0.90
N CYS A 148 6.16 4.65 1.25
CA CYS A 148 7.04 5.55 1.99
C CYS A 148 7.30 6.85 1.22
N ARG A 149 7.61 6.76 -0.07
CA ARG A 149 7.87 7.93 -0.94
C ARG A 149 6.65 8.82 -1.12
N VAL A 150 5.45 8.23 -1.26
CA VAL A 150 4.20 8.99 -1.27
C VAL A 150 3.97 9.67 0.08
N GLY A 151 4.16 8.96 1.20
CA GLY A 151 4.06 9.53 2.54
C GLY A 151 5.00 10.72 2.74
N MET A 152 6.25 10.63 2.25
CA MET A 152 7.26 11.69 2.35
C MET A 152 6.87 12.99 1.64
N THR A 153 5.95 12.97 0.67
CA THR A 153 5.50 14.21 0.00
C THR A 153 4.86 15.21 0.96
N GLY A 154 4.24 14.73 2.04
CA GLY A 154 3.60 15.56 3.05
C GLY A 154 4.02 15.29 4.49
N GLY A 155 4.51 14.08 4.78
CA GLY A 155 4.90 13.64 6.12
C GLY A 155 3.86 14.01 7.18
N ALA A 156 4.33 14.65 8.26
CA ALA A 156 3.48 15.09 9.36
C ALA A 156 2.45 16.18 8.99
N ALA A 157 2.50 16.80 7.81
CA ALA A 157 1.48 17.76 7.37
C ALA A 157 0.09 17.11 7.24
N GLN A 158 0.03 15.85 6.81
CA GLN A 158 -1.22 15.09 6.72
C GLN A 158 -1.90 14.96 8.09
N LEU A 159 -1.11 14.67 9.14
CA LEU A 159 -1.60 14.60 10.52
C LEU A 159 -2.20 15.94 10.97
N ARG A 160 -1.50 17.05 10.69
CA ARG A 160 -1.98 18.40 11.04
C ARG A 160 -3.28 18.78 10.33
N ARG A 161 -3.49 18.26 9.11
CA ARG A 161 -4.72 18.42 8.34
C ARG A 161 -5.84 17.46 8.79
N GLY A 162 -5.56 16.58 9.77
CA GLY A 162 -6.54 15.67 10.35
C GLY A 162 -6.66 14.33 9.64
N PHE A 163 -5.71 13.96 8.79
CA PHE A 163 -5.69 12.67 8.10
C PHE A 163 -4.67 11.70 8.71
N HIS A 164 -5.04 10.42 8.76
CA HIS A 164 -4.14 9.34 9.14
C HIS A 164 -3.36 8.84 7.91
N PRO A 165 -2.01 9.00 7.83
CA PRO A 165 -1.27 8.72 6.60
C PRO A 165 -1.30 7.24 6.18
N SER A 166 -1.34 6.31 7.13
CA SER A 166 -1.57 4.89 6.82
C SER A 166 -2.94 4.59 6.19
N ALA A 167 -3.93 5.47 6.37
CA ALA A 167 -5.25 5.39 5.73
C ALA A 167 -5.29 6.07 4.34
N THR A 168 -4.31 6.93 4.06
CA THR A 168 -4.25 7.74 2.83
C THR A 168 -3.09 7.28 1.95
N SER A 169 -1.86 7.56 2.36
CA SER A 169 -0.62 7.14 1.68
C SER A 169 -0.48 5.61 1.61
N GLY A 170 -0.99 4.89 2.62
CA GLY A 170 -1.00 3.43 2.68
C GLY A 170 -1.71 2.75 1.51
N THR A 171 -2.69 3.42 0.88
CA THR A 171 -3.35 2.89 -0.31
C THR A 171 -2.38 2.68 -1.47
N PHE A 172 -1.34 3.52 -1.60
CA PHE A 172 -0.31 3.37 -2.63
C PHE A 172 0.70 2.29 -2.30
N ALA A 173 1.01 2.07 -1.02
CA ALA A 173 1.83 0.94 -0.58
C ALA A 173 1.16 -0.37 -0.98
N ALA A 174 -0.12 -0.52 -0.64
CA ALA A 174 -0.93 -1.67 -0.99
C ALA A 174 -1.11 -1.81 -2.51
N GLY A 175 -1.41 -0.72 -3.22
CA GLY A 175 -1.61 -0.72 -4.67
C GLY A 175 -0.35 -1.14 -5.44
N ALA A 176 0.81 -0.65 -5.05
CA ALA A 176 2.09 -1.04 -5.62
C ALA A 176 2.42 -2.52 -5.36
N ALA A 177 2.23 -2.99 -4.12
CA ALA A 177 2.45 -4.39 -3.77
C ALA A 177 1.53 -5.33 -4.54
N ALA A 178 0.23 -5.00 -4.62
CA ALA A 178 -0.77 -5.77 -5.35
C ALA A 178 -0.50 -5.78 -6.87
N ALA A 179 -0.19 -4.62 -7.46
CA ALA A 179 0.17 -4.52 -8.87
C ALA A 179 1.41 -5.34 -9.20
N LYS A 180 2.42 -5.32 -8.32
CA LYS A 180 3.62 -6.14 -8.48
C LYS A 180 3.34 -7.62 -8.36
N MET A 181 2.54 -8.04 -7.38
CA MET A 181 2.15 -9.43 -7.21
C MET A 181 1.45 -9.98 -8.46
N LEU A 182 0.55 -9.21 -9.07
CA LEU A 182 -0.15 -9.56 -10.31
C LEU A 182 0.68 -9.40 -11.58
N ARG A 183 1.92 -8.89 -11.49
CA ARG A 183 2.81 -8.58 -12.64
C ARG A 183 2.11 -7.70 -13.68
N LEU A 184 1.43 -6.65 -13.21
CA LEU A 184 0.82 -5.66 -14.11
C LEU A 184 1.92 -4.94 -14.90
N ASN A 185 1.61 -4.65 -16.17
CA ASN A 185 2.47 -3.81 -17.00
C ASN A 185 2.41 -2.34 -16.55
N PRO A 186 3.32 -1.47 -17.01
CA PRO A 186 3.36 -0.08 -16.54
C PRO A 186 2.03 0.67 -16.63
N LEU A 187 1.29 0.53 -17.73
CA LEU A 187 0.01 1.21 -17.91
C LEU A 187 -1.06 0.71 -16.93
N LYS A 188 -1.19 -0.61 -16.74
CA LYS A 188 -2.11 -1.16 -15.75
C LYS A 188 -1.69 -0.81 -14.33
N THR A 189 -0.39 -0.69 -14.06
CA THR A 189 0.10 -0.23 -12.76
C THR A 189 -0.27 1.23 -12.49
N VAL A 190 -0.21 2.12 -13.50
CA VAL A 190 -0.72 3.50 -13.38
C VAL A 190 -2.18 3.49 -12.94
N HIS A 191 -3.04 2.72 -13.62
CA HIS A 191 -4.44 2.62 -13.25
C HIS A 191 -4.65 1.99 -11.87
N ALA A 192 -3.85 0.99 -11.49
CA ALA A 192 -3.92 0.38 -10.17
C ALA A 192 -3.63 1.40 -9.06
N LEU A 193 -2.60 2.23 -9.22
CA LEU A 193 -2.27 3.32 -8.30
C LEU A 193 -3.38 4.37 -8.27
N GLY A 194 -3.93 4.75 -9.43
CA GLY A 194 -5.04 5.70 -9.52
C GLY A 194 -6.31 5.22 -8.81
N ILE A 195 -6.68 3.96 -8.99
CA ILE A 195 -7.86 3.36 -8.35
C ILE A 195 -7.62 3.15 -6.85
N ALA A 196 -6.42 2.77 -6.43
CA ALA A 196 -6.09 2.65 -5.01
C ALA A 196 -6.11 4.03 -4.33
N GLY A 197 -5.44 5.01 -4.92
CA GLY A 197 -5.28 6.36 -4.39
C GLY A 197 -6.60 7.12 -4.23
N THR A 198 -7.56 6.95 -5.14
CA THR A 198 -8.88 7.61 -5.01
C THR A 198 -9.73 7.08 -3.85
N GLN A 199 -9.32 5.96 -3.22
CA GLN A 199 -9.98 5.40 -2.04
C GLN A 199 -9.30 5.84 -0.73
N ALA A 200 -8.26 6.68 -0.80
CA ALA A 200 -7.55 7.22 0.36
C ALA A 200 -8.50 7.98 1.30
N ALA A 201 -8.64 7.52 2.54
CA ALA A 201 -9.51 8.13 3.53
C ALA A 201 -9.17 7.64 4.95
N GLY A 202 -9.22 8.53 5.94
CA GLY A 202 -9.14 8.16 7.36
C GLY A 202 -8.90 9.38 8.24
N LEU A 203 -9.76 9.57 9.24
CA LEU A 203 -9.74 10.73 10.11
C LEU A 203 -8.85 10.48 11.34
N MET A 204 -7.97 11.44 11.63
CA MET A 204 -6.98 11.32 12.71
C MET A 204 -7.59 11.41 14.11
N ALA A 205 -8.83 11.90 14.23
CA ALA A 205 -9.60 11.84 15.48
C ALA A 205 -9.69 10.41 16.05
N ALA A 206 -9.52 9.40 15.20
CA ALA A 206 -9.47 7.99 15.58
C ALA A 206 -8.44 7.65 16.69
N GLN A 207 -7.35 8.42 16.81
CA GLN A 207 -6.29 8.22 17.81
C GLN A 207 -6.79 8.28 19.27
N HIS A 208 -7.85 9.05 19.55
CA HIS A 208 -8.14 9.47 20.92
C HIS A 208 -9.16 8.60 21.67
N SER A 209 -9.99 7.79 21.00
CA SER A 209 -11.07 7.04 21.68
C SER A 209 -11.66 5.87 20.90
N SER A 210 -11.07 5.43 19.77
CA SER A 210 -11.74 4.48 18.87
C SER A 210 -10.88 3.28 18.48
N MET A 211 -11.53 2.15 18.22
CA MET A 211 -10.86 0.98 17.64
C MET A 211 -10.48 1.22 16.17
N VAL A 212 -11.16 2.13 15.47
CA VAL A 212 -11.13 2.26 14.00
C VAL A 212 -9.75 2.63 13.44
N LYS A 213 -8.86 3.26 14.23
CA LYS A 213 -7.49 3.53 13.78
C LYS A 213 -6.81 2.26 13.26
N ARG A 214 -7.02 1.14 13.95
CA ARG A 214 -6.47 -0.18 13.61
C ARG A 214 -6.98 -0.66 12.26
N MET A 215 -8.21 -0.31 11.90
CA MET A 215 -8.81 -0.68 10.61
C MET A 215 -8.23 0.10 9.43
N HIS A 216 -7.62 1.28 9.66
CA HIS A 216 -7.14 2.14 8.58
C HIS A 216 -6.14 1.44 7.64
N PRO A 217 -5.07 0.77 8.12
CA PRO A 217 -4.16 0.04 7.23
C PRO A 217 -4.82 -1.14 6.52
N GLY A 218 -5.71 -1.87 7.20
CA GLY A 218 -6.49 -2.94 6.59
C GLY A 218 -7.36 -2.44 5.43
N ARG A 219 -7.98 -1.27 5.59
CA ARG A 219 -8.77 -0.65 4.51
C ARG A 219 -7.88 -0.16 3.36
N SER A 220 -6.70 0.37 3.65
CA SER A 220 -5.68 0.70 2.63
C SER A 220 -5.21 -0.54 1.86
N ALA A 221 -4.92 -1.63 2.56
CA ALA A 221 -4.55 -2.92 1.98
C ALA A 221 -5.63 -3.43 1.01
N GLN A 222 -6.89 -3.34 1.43
CA GLN A 222 -8.05 -3.71 0.62
C GLN A 222 -8.20 -2.81 -0.62
N ALA A 223 -8.04 -1.49 -0.47
CA ALA A 223 -8.11 -0.53 -1.58
C ALA A 223 -7.06 -0.83 -2.65
N GLY A 224 -5.83 -1.18 -2.25
CA GLY A 224 -4.76 -1.58 -3.17
C GLY A 224 -5.08 -2.84 -3.96
N VAL A 225 -5.63 -3.87 -3.29
CA VAL A 225 -6.07 -5.11 -3.95
C VAL A 225 -7.21 -4.84 -4.93
N TYR A 226 -8.19 -4.00 -4.58
CA TYR A 226 -9.22 -3.56 -5.54
C TYR A 226 -8.62 -2.85 -6.74
N GLY A 227 -7.70 -1.91 -6.53
CA GLY A 227 -7.04 -1.19 -7.60
C GLY A 227 -6.34 -2.11 -8.59
N ALA A 228 -5.53 -3.05 -8.09
CA ALA A 228 -4.80 -3.98 -8.95
C ALA A 228 -5.73 -4.96 -9.70
N LEU A 229 -6.77 -5.48 -9.04
CA LEU A 229 -7.72 -6.41 -9.66
C LEU A 229 -8.60 -5.74 -10.74
N LEU A 230 -9.03 -4.50 -10.50
CA LEU A 230 -9.78 -3.70 -11.45
C LEU A 230 -8.90 -3.32 -12.66
N ALA A 231 -7.69 -2.83 -12.42
CA ALA A 231 -6.74 -2.49 -13.47
C ALA A 231 -6.32 -3.72 -14.31
N ALA A 232 -6.20 -4.90 -13.69
CA ALA A 232 -5.96 -6.15 -14.41
C ALA A 232 -7.03 -6.44 -15.46
N LYS A 233 -8.27 -6.00 -15.20
CA LYS A 233 -9.45 -6.10 -16.10
C LYS A 233 -9.64 -4.89 -17.00
N SER A 234 -8.63 -4.02 -17.10
CA SER A 234 -8.65 -2.80 -17.93
C SER A 234 -9.64 -1.73 -17.45
N PHE A 235 -10.05 -1.76 -16.18
CA PHE A 235 -10.69 -0.60 -15.55
C PHE A 235 -9.64 0.51 -15.37
N THR A 236 -10.00 1.74 -15.72
CA THR A 236 -9.08 2.88 -15.72
C THR A 236 -9.10 3.64 -14.40
N GLY A 237 -7.92 3.97 -13.87
CA GLY A 237 -7.73 4.90 -12.76
C GLY A 237 -7.21 6.27 -13.19
N ILE A 238 -7.17 7.22 -12.25
CA ILE A 238 -6.57 8.55 -12.43
C ILE A 238 -5.08 8.40 -12.77
N GLU A 239 -4.67 8.80 -13.97
CA GLU A 239 -3.34 8.48 -14.51
C GLU A 239 -2.20 9.31 -13.91
N ASP A 240 -2.54 10.45 -13.33
CA ASP A 240 -1.66 11.42 -12.67
C ASP A 240 -2.06 11.63 -11.20
N VAL A 241 -2.58 10.58 -10.54
CA VAL A 241 -3.19 10.64 -9.21
C VAL A 241 -2.33 11.34 -8.15
N LEU A 242 -0.99 11.27 -8.24
CA LEU A 242 -0.09 11.90 -7.28
C LEU A 242 0.17 13.38 -7.58
N GLU A 243 0.24 13.75 -8.86
CA GLU A 243 0.66 15.07 -9.32
C GLU A 243 -0.46 15.94 -9.93
N ALA A 244 -1.68 15.41 -10.05
CA ALA A 244 -2.80 16.15 -10.61
C ALA A 244 -3.02 17.47 -9.84
N PRO A 245 -3.12 18.63 -10.53
CA PRO A 245 -3.11 19.94 -9.88
C PRO A 245 -4.39 20.25 -9.10
N TYR A 246 -5.47 19.51 -9.38
CA TYR A 246 -6.74 19.61 -8.66
C TYR A 246 -7.34 18.21 -8.49
N GLY A 247 -7.74 17.88 -7.27
CA GLY A 247 -8.35 16.58 -6.94
C GLY A 247 -7.37 15.40 -6.92
N GLY A 248 -6.08 15.63 -7.20
CA GLY A 248 -5.01 14.64 -6.99
C GLY A 248 -4.68 14.46 -5.51
N PHE A 249 -4.04 13.35 -5.17
CA PHE A 249 -3.66 13.01 -3.80
C PHE A 249 -2.85 14.12 -3.12
N CYS A 250 -1.72 14.52 -3.71
CA CYS A 250 -0.85 15.54 -3.11
C CYS A 250 -1.54 16.90 -3.05
N SER A 251 -2.29 17.29 -4.09
CA SER A 251 -3.02 18.57 -4.11
C SER A 251 -4.16 18.66 -3.09
N THR A 252 -4.63 17.51 -2.56
CA THR A 252 -5.82 17.42 -1.69
C THR A 252 -5.47 17.14 -0.23
N PHE A 253 -4.59 16.17 0.01
CA PHE A 253 -4.26 15.67 1.34
C PHE A 253 -3.05 16.35 1.97
N VAL A 254 -2.25 17.07 1.18
CA VAL A 254 -0.95 17.61 1.61
C VAL A 254 -0.89 19.11 1.38
N ASP A 255 -0.52 19.85 2.43
CA ASP A 255 -0.18 21.26 2.30
C ASP A 255 1.25 21.39 1.77
N ASN A 256 1.45 22.12 0.67
CA ASN A 256 2.76 22.35 0.03
C ASN A 256 3.55 21.05 -0.24
N PRO A 257 3.01 20.11 -1.04
CA PRO A 257 3.64 18.82 -1.26
C PRO A 257 5.00 18.94 -1.95
N ASN A 258 5.99 18.21 -1.45
CA ASN A 258 7.27 18.07 -2.14
C ASN A 258 7.26 16.83 -3.04
N LEU A 259 6.88 17.01 -4.31
CA LEU A 259 6.77 15.93 -5.29
C LEU A 259 8.10 15.26 -5.65
N SER A 260 9.25 15.90 -5.35
CA SER A 260 10.57 15.30 -5.65
C SER A 260 10.78 13.98 -4.90
N HIS A 261 10.22 13.83 -3.69
CA HIS A 261 10.32 12.61 -2.89
C HIS A 261 9.76 11.37 -3.60
N LEU A 262 8.82 11.54 -4.53
CA LEU A 262 8.23 10.44 -5.27
C LEU A 262 9.27 9.67 -6.09
N THR A 263 10.26 10.35 -6.67
CA THR A 263 11.18 9.75 -7.65
C THR A 263 12.66 9.95 -7.35
N ASP A 264 13.00 10.75 -6.33
CA ASP A 264 14.38 11.01 -5.92
C ASP A 264 15.17 9.72 -5.68
N ARG A 265 16.17 9.48 -6.52
CA ARG A 265 17.06 8.30 -6.48
C ARG A 265 16.30 6.95 -6.43
N LEU A 266 15.16 6.86 -7.12
CA LEU A 266 14.33 5.65 -7.16
C LEU A 266 15.12 4.47 -7.76
N GLY A 267 15.16 3.34 -7.04
CA GLY A 267 15.93 2.15 -7.42
C GLY A 267 17.41 2.19 -6.98
N GLU A 268 17.91 3.33 -6.48
CA GLU A 268 19.24 3.44 -5.90
C GLU A 268 19.18 3.60 -4.37
N ARG A 269 18.28 4.46 -3.89
CA ARG A 269 17.97 4.63 -2.47
C ARG A 269 16.68 3.90 -2.16
N PHE A 270 16.74 2.97 -1.21
CA PHE A 270 15.59 2.19 -0.77
C PHE A 270 15.07 2.75 0.56
N GLU A 271 13.89 3.36 0.53
CA GLU A 271 13.22 3.85 1.75
C GLU A 271 12.79 2.69 2.67
N THR A 272 12.71 1.46 2.14
CA THR A 272 12.54 0.23 2.92
C THR A 272 13.55 0.13 4.07
N LEU A 273 14.78 0.62 3.90
CA LEU A 273 15.81 0.59 4.95
C LEU A 273 15.60 1.66 6.04
N ASN A 274 14.70 2.61 5.81
CA ASN A 274 14.36 3.69 6.75
C ASN A 274 13.09 3.38 7.55
N VAL A 275 12.58 2.15 7.45
CA VAL A 275 11.48 1.63 8.27
C VAL A 275 12.07 1.04 9.55
N GLY A 276 11.53 1.41 10.71
CA GLY A 276 11.95 0.90 12.02
C GLY A 276 10.86 0.09 12.72
N PHE A 277 11.25 -0.65 13.75
CA PHE A 277 10.38 -1.39 14.68
C PHE A 277 10.55 -0.83 16.08
#